data_AF-K1TF12-F1
#
_entry.id   AF-K1TF12-F1
#
_cell.length_a   1.000
_cell.length_b   1.000
_cell.length_c   1.000
_cell.angle_alpha   90.00
_cell.angle_beta   90.00
_cell.angle_gamma   90.00
#
_symmetry.space_group_name_H-M   'P 1'
#
loop_
_entity.id
_entity.type
_entity.pdbx_description
1 polymer ?
#
loop_
_entity_poly.entity_id
_entity_poly.type
_entity_poly.pdbx_seq_one_letter_code
_entity_poly.pdbx_strand_id
1 'polypeptide(L)'
;QERVLHAPAAGVLHVVQDIGSVVQKGQLIAEITTADGSVVRVEATLTGIIRGMIRDGFPVTEGFKIADIDPRQEELANCFTISDKARCIAGSVLELVCAYANRV
;
A
#
# COMPACT_ATOMS: atom_id res chain seq x y z
N GLN A 1 11.89 5.19 7.59
CA GLN A 1 10.98 4.27 8.31
C GLN A 1 9.55 4.82 8.36
N GLU A 2 9.35 6.14 8.26
CA GLU A 2 8.04 6.82 8.38
C GLU A 2 7.02 6.59 7.24
N ARG A 3 7.44 6.02 6.09
CA ARG A 3 6.54 5.84 4.94
C ARG A 3 5.56 4.68 5.05
N VAL A 4 5.89 3.67 5.85
CA VAL A 4 5.04 2.48 6.03
C VAL A 4 4.21 2.64 7.29
N LEU A 5 2.89 2.53 7.14
CA LEU A 5 1.96 2.61 8.25
C LEU A 5 1.56 1.20 8.68
N HIS A 6 1.50 1.01 9.99
CA HIS A 6 1.09 -0.22 10.63
C HIS A 6 -0.18 0.03 11.45
N ALA A 7 -1.02 -1.00 11.55
CA ALA A 7 -2.27 -0.94 12.29
C ALA A 7 -2.00 -0.64 13.78
N PRO A 8 -2.60 0.41 14.36
CA PRO A 8 -2.44 0.75 15.77
C PRO A 8 -3.23 -0.18 16.72
N ALA A 9 -4.13 -1.01 16.18
CA ALA A 9 -4.95 -1.94 16.94
C ALA A 9 -5.36 -3.12 16.05
N ALA A 10 -5.80 -4.22 16.67
CA ALA A 10 -6.42 -5.33 15.98
C ALA A 10 -7.91 -5.05 15.70
N GLY A 11 -8.42 -5.43 14.53
CA GLY A 11 -9.81 -5.20 14.15
C GLY A 11 -10.04 -5.32 12.66
N VAL A 12 -11.19 -4.84 12.19
CA VAL A 12 -11.52 -4.75 10.76
C VAL A 12 -11.14 -3.36 10.25
N LEU A 13 -10.30 -3.29 9.22
CA LEU A 13 -9.88 -2.03 8.62
C LEU A 13 -10.90 -1.53 7.59
N HIS A 14 -11.26 -0.26 7.69
CA HIS A 14 -12.14 0.47 6.78
C HIS A 14 -11.37 1.61 6.09
N VAL A 15 -11.25 1.56 4.78
CA VAL A 15 -10.46 2.53 3.99
C VAL A 15 -11.25 3.81 3.75
N VAL A 16 -10.62 4.96 4.02
CA VAL A 16 -11.19 6.30 3.76
C VAL A 16 -10.49 6.99 2.59
N GLN A 17 -9.18 6.79 2.46
CA GLN A 17 -8.35 7.27 1.35
C GLN A 17 -7.55 6.09 0.80
N ASP A 18 -7.55 5.90 -0.51
CA ASP A 18 -6.96 4.72 -1.15
C ASP A 18 -5.74 5.09 -2.00
N ILE A 19 -5.15 4.10 -2.66
CA ILE A 19 -4.00 4.24 -3.56
C ILE A 19 -4.28 5.34 -4.60
N GLY A 20 -3.32 6.25 -4.73
CA GLY A 20 -3.40 7.41 -5.61
C GLY A 20 -3.92 8.68 -4.93
N SER A 21 -4.50 8.60 -3.72
CA SER A 21 -4.88 9.79 -2.96
C SER A 21 -3.65 10.58 -2.50
N VAL A 22 -3.70 11.90 -2.72
CA VAL A 22 -2.77 12.86 -2.09
C VAL A 22 -3.31 13.20 -0.71
N VAL A 23 -2.49 13.01 0.32
CA VAL A 23 -2.88 13.21 1.72
C VAL A 23 -1.91 14.15 2.45
N GLN A 24 -2.42 14.86 3.46
CA GLN A 24 -1.62 15.65 4.37
C GLN A 24 -1.35 14.90 5.68
N LYS A 25 -0.22 15.19 6.33
CA LYS A 25 0.06 14.64 7.67
C LYS A 25 -1.11 14.92 8.64
N GLY A 26 -1.55 13.89 9.36
CA GLY A 26 -2.70 13.94 10.28
C GLY A 26 -4.06 13.76 9.59
N GLN A 27 -4.12 13.69 8.26
CA GLN A 27 -5.36 13.40 7.55
C GLN A 27 -5.81 11.96 7.82
N LEU A 28 -7.11 11.76 8.04
CA LEU A 28 -7.70 10.43 8.17
C LEU A 28 -7.57 9.65 6.85
N ILE A 29 -7.00 8.44 6.92
CA ILE A 29 -6.84 7.56 5.76
C ILE A 29 -7.58 6.23 5.90
N ALA A 30 -7.80 5.77 7.13
CA ALA A 30 -8.56 4.56 7.43
C ALA A 30 -9.07 4.59 8.88
N GLU A 31 -9.99 3.69 9.20
CA GLU A 31 -10.50 3.43 10.53
C GLU A 31 -10.40 1.93 10.83
N ILE A 32 -10.23 1.55 12.08
CA ILE A 32 -10.22 0.14 12.51
C ILE A 32 -11.34 -0.04 13.52
N THR A 33 -12.29 -0.89 13.21
CA THR A 33 -13.33 -1.31 14.16
C THR A 33 -12.82 -2.52 14.95
N THR A 34 -12.63 -2.34 16.26
CA THR A 34 -12.13 -3.37 17.18
C THR A 34 -13.25 -4.33 17.58
N ALA A 35 -12.89 -5.46 18.23
CA ALA A 35 -13.84 -6.51 18.61
C ALA A 35 -14.90 -6.04 19.63
N ASP A 36 -14.59 -5.04 20.44
CA ASP A 36 -15.52 -4.39 21.39
C ASP A 36 -16.35 -3.27 20.76
N GLY A 37 -16.23 -3.05 19.44
CA GLY A 37 -16.99 -2.06 18.68
C GLY A 37 -16.42 -0.64 18.71
N SER A 38 -15.25 -0.43 19.35
CA SER A 38 -14.57 0.87 19.30
C SER A 38 -14.00 1.15 17.90
N VAL A 39 -13.86 2.43 17.55
CA VAL A 39 -13.29 2.86 16.27
C VAL A 39 -11.96 3.57 16.53
N VAL A 40 -10.88 3.01 15.98
CA VAL A 40 -9.53 3.58 16.06
C VAL A 40 -9.19 4.25 14.75
N ARG A 41 -8.78 5.52 14.80
CA ARG A 41 -8.42 6.29 13.60
C ARG A 41 -7.00 5.94 13.14
N VAL A 42 -6.82 5.82 11.84
CA VAL A 42 -5.52 5.71 11.19
C VAL A 42 -5.29 6.98 10.39
N GLU A 43 -4.30 7.75 10.80
CA GLU A 43 -3.96 9.04 10.19
C GLU A 43 -2.65 8.94 9.40
N ALA A 44 -2.54 9.75 8.34
CA ALA A 44 -1.33 9.84 7.54
C ALA A 44 -0.15 10.35 8.39
N THR A 45 0.95 9.60 8.40
CA THR A 45 2.17 9.96 9.16
C THR A 45 2.96 11.09 8.52
N LEU A 46 2.78 11.30 7.22
CA LEU A 46 3.45 12.32 6.41
C LEU A 46 2.56 12.78 5.25
N THR A 47 2.88 13.95 4.70
CA THR A 47 2.22 14.48 3.49
C THR A 47 2.82 13.80 2.25
N GLY A 48 1.97 13.29 1.37
CA GLY A 48 2.42 12.54 0.20
C GLY A 48 1.27 11.83 -0.54
N ILE A 49 1.60 10.77 -1.26
CA ILE A 49 0.67 9.95 -2.03
C ILE A 49 0.58 8.56 -1.39
N ILE A 50 -0.63 8.07 -1.15
CA ILE A 50 -0.83 6.67 -0.77
C ILE A 50 -0.45 5.79 -1.97
N ARG A 51 0.59 4.97 -1.83
CA ARG A 51 1.05 4.02 -2.87
C ARG A 51 0.67 2.57 -2.58
N GLY A 52 0.42 2.26 -1.31
CA GLY A 52 -0.06 0.96 -0.89
C GLY A 52 -1.16 1.14 0.13
N MET A 53 -2.21 0.35 0.00
CA MET A 53 -3.31 0.23 0.95
C MET A 53 -3.74 -1.24 0.98
N ILE A 54 -3.97 -1.77 2.17
CA ILE A 54 -4.57 -3.09 2.31
C ILE A 54 -6.05 -3.04 1.92
N ARG A 55 -6.58 -4.15 1.44
CA ARG A 55 -7.99 -4.24 1.01
C ARG A 55 -8.94 -3.78 2.13
N ASP A 56 -9.94 -3.01 1.76
CA ASP A 56 -11.06 -2.66 2.65
C ASP A 56 -11.73 -3.91 3.26
N GLY A 57 -12.15 -3.78 4.52
CA GLY A 57 -12.76 -4.86 5.30
C GLY A 57 -11.79 -5.97 5.72
N PHE A 58 -10.48 -5.80 5.54
CA PHE A 58 -9.51 -6.83 5.93
C PHE A 58 -9.29 -6.87 7.45
N PRO A 59 -9.30 -8.06 8.07
CA PRO A 59 -8.97 -8.22 9.49
C PRO A 59 -7.46 -8.05 9.71
N VAL A 60 -7.08 -7.09 10.54
CA VAL A 60 -5.69 -6.75 10.86
C VAL A 60 -5.38 -7.03 12.33
N THR A 61 -4.10 -7.31 12.63
CA THR A 61 -3.56 -7.32 13.99
C THR A 61 -2.83 -6.02 14.27
N GLU A 62 -2.61 -5.69 15.54
CA GLU A 62 -1.71 -4.58 15.89
C GLU A 62 -0.31 -4.81 15.28
N GLY A 63 0.29 -3.75 14.74
CA GLY A 63 1.57 -3.80 14.04
C GLY A 63 1.50 -4.39 12.63
N PHE A 64 0.33 -4.77 12.11
CA PHE A 64 0.19 -5.26 10.73
C PHE A 64 0.42 -4.12 9.73
N LYS A 65 1.16 -4.36 8.65
CA LYS A 65 1.37 -3.32 7.62
C LYS A 65 0.06 -3.08 6.85
N ILE A 66 -0.41 -1.83 6.85
CA ILE A 66 -1.70 -1.46 6.26
C ILE A 66 -1.61 -0.45 5.13
N ALA A 67 -0.61 0.43 5.13
CA ALA A 67 -0.43 1.41 4.05
C ALA A 67 1.04 1.81 3.83
N ASP A 68 1.31 2.45 2.70
CA ASP A 68 2.60 3.09 2.36
C ASP A 68 2.34 4.45 1.70
N ILE A 69 2.98 5.52 2.20
CA ILE A 69 2.85 6.89 1.70
C ILE A 69 4.20 7.35 1.13
N ASP A 70 4.22 7.73 -0.15
CA ASP A 70 5.40 8.31 -0.80
C ASP A 70 5.36 9.84 -0.70
N PRO A 71 6.37 10.48 -0.12
CA PRO A 71 6.38 11.94 0.01
C PRO A 71 6.49 12.68 -1.33
N ARG A 72 6.87 11.99 -2.42
CA ARG A 72 7.10 12.58 -3.74
C ARG A 72 5.82 12.64 -4.55
N GLN A 73 5.29 13.83 -4.76
CA GLN A 73 4.01 14.00 -5.49
C GLN A 73 4.13 13.74 -6.99
N GLU A 74 5.32 13.97 -7.56
CA GLU A 74 5.64 13.68 -8.97
C GLU A 74 5.55 12.19 -9.32
N GLU A 75 5.54 11.31 -8.30
CA GLU A 75 5.44 9.86 -8.47
C GLU A 75 3.99 9.35 -8.62
N LEU A 76 2.98 10.23 -8.72
CA LEU A 76 1.57 9.82 -8.86
C LEU A 76 1.34 8.84 -10.00
N ALA A 77 1.95 9.08 -11.16
CA ALA A 77 1.87 8.20 -12.33
C ALA A 77 2.40 6.78 -12.03
N ASN A 78 3.30 6.63 -11.05
CA ASN A 78 3.86 5.34 -10.65
C ASN A 78 2.89 4.51 -9.80
N CYS A 79 1.72 5.04 -9.41
CA CYS A 79 0.63 4.24 -8.85
C CYS A 79 -0.11 3.43 -9.92
N PHE A 80 -0.02 3.84 -11.18
CA PHE A 80 -0.81 3.29 -12.29
C PHE A 80 0.06 2.69 -13.41
N THR A 81 1.37 2.66 -13.21
CA THR A 81 2.32 2.13 -14.19
C THR A 81 3.23 1.08 -13.56
N ILE A 82 3.68 0.12 -14.37
CA ILE A 82 4.67 -0.86 -13.95
C ILE A 82 6.00 -0.13 -13.75
N SER A 83 6.69 -0.37 -12.64
CA SER A 83 8.02 0.22 -12.42
C SER A 83 9.06 -0.33 -13.40
N ASP A 84 10.09 0.45 -13.71
CA ASP A 84 11.23 -0.02 -14.52
C ASP A 84 11.89 -1.26 -13.90
N LYS A 85 12.02 -1.29 -12.58
CA LYS A 85 12.56 -2.44 -11.85
C LYS A 85 11.73 -3.70 -12.11
N ALA A 86 10.40 -3.61 -12.00
CA ALA A 86 9.52 -4.74 -12.26
C ALA A 86 9.57 -5.18 -13.73
N ARG A 87 9.59 -4.23 -14.68
CA ARG A 87 9.76 -4.51 -16.12
C ARG A 87 11.06 -5.26 -16.39
N CYS A 88 12.18 -4.79 -15.86
CA CYS A 88 13.48 -5.43 -16.07
C CYS A 88 13.53 -6.85 -15.52
N ILE A 89 13.08 -7.05 -14.27
CA ILE A 89 13.08 -8.39 -13.64
C ILE A 89 12.17 -9.35 -14.40
N ALA A 90 10.95 -8.92 -14.73
CA ALA A 90 10.00 -9.75 -15.48
C ALA A 90 10.51 -10.06 -16.89
N GLY A 91 11.16 -9.09 -17.55
CA GLY A 91 11.79 -9.27 -18.85
C GLY A 91 12.85 -10.38 -18.83
N SER A 92 13.78 -10.34 -17.86
CA SER A 92 14.81 -11.37 -17.73
C SER A 92 14.25 -12.76 -17.46
N VAL A 93 13.19 -12.87 -16.65
CA VAL A 93 12.51 -14.15 -16.39
C VAL A 93 11.82 -14.64 -17.67
N LEU A 94 11.13 -13.77 -18.39
CA LEU A 94 10.44 -14.10 -19.64
C LEU A 94 11.42 -14.62 -20.70
N GLU A 95 12.56 -13.94 -20.88
CA GLU A 95 13.61 -14.37 -21.81
C GLU A 95 14.10 -15.79 -21.52
N LEU A 96 14.34 -16.12 -20.24
CA LEU A 96 14.78 -17.45 -19.83
C LEU A 96 13.72 -18.52 -20.11
N VAL A 97 12.45 -18.25 -19.78
CA VAL A 97 11.34 -19.19 -19.99
C VAL A 97 11.14 -19.46 -21.48
N CYS A 98 11.16 -18.43 -22.32
CA CYS A 98 11.08 -18.57 -23.78
C CYS A 98 12.26 -19.37 -24.33
N ALA A 99 13.48 -19.09 -23.87
CA ALA A 99 14.67 -19.84 -24.28
C ALA A 99 14.62 -21.31 -23.86
N TYR A 100 14.04 -21.63 -22.70
CA TYR A 100 13.84 -23.01 -22.25
C TYR A 100 12.76 -23.73 -23.06
N ALA A 101 11.60 -23.10 -23.25
CA ALA A 101 10.49 -23.68 -24.00
C ALA A 101 10.84 -23.98 -25.46
N ASN A 102 11.66 -23.13 -26.10
CA ASN A 102 12.12 -23.32 -27.48
C ASN A 102 13.25 -24.37 -27.63
N ARG A 103 13.77 -24.92 -26.54
CA ARG A 103 14.79 -25.99 -26.56
C ARG A 103 14.18 -27.40 -26.44
N VAL A 104 12.89 -27.51 -26.15
CA VAL A 104 12.12 -28.76 -26.07
C VAL A 104 11.31 -28.92 -27.36
#